data_AF-A0A355SB43-F1
#
_entry.id   AF-A0A355SB43-F1
#
_cell.length_a   1.000
_cell.length_b   1.000
_cell.length_c   1.000
_cell.angle_alpha   90.00
_cell.angle_beta   90.00
_cell.angle_gamma   90.00
#
_symmetry.space_group_name_H-M   'P 1'
#
loop_
_entity.id
_entity.type
_entity.pdbx_description
1 polymer ?
#
loop_
_entity_poly.entity_id
_entity_poly.type
_entity_poly.pdbx_seq_one_letter_code
_entity_poly.pdbx_strand_id
1 'polypeptide(L)' 'MTETVRESRRRSLLKAVSWRVLATATTILIAWAVYRDIKPALAIGGIEFLAKFIVYYLHERAWQIFPRSPAAHS' A
#
# COMPACT_ATOMS: atom_id res chain seq x y z
N MET A 1 26.39 -19.43 7.41
CA MET A 1 25.55 -18.45 8.15
C MET A 1 25.04 -17.40 7.15
N THR A 2 24.14 -17.80 6.23
CA THR A 2 23.77 -16.98 5.06
C THR A 2 22.31 -17.21 4.62
N GLU A 3 21.33 -17.22 5.53
CA GLU A 3 19.93 -17.49 5.14
C GLU A 3 18.85 -16.58 5.74
N THR A 4 19.19 -15.56 6.54
CA THR A 4 18.14 -14.75 7.22
C THR A 4 17.70 -13.51 6.42
N VAL A 5 18.56 -12.96 5.55
CA VAL A 5 18.28 -11.69 4.84
C VAL A 5 17.38 -11.87 3.61
N ARG A 6 17.41 -13.05 2.95
CA ARG A 6 16.57 -13.33 1.76
C ARG A 6 15.13 -13.67 2.13
N GLU A 7 14.92 -14.32 3.27
CA GLU A 7 13.61 -14.55 3.89
C GLU A 7 12.90 -13.21 4.22
N SER A 8 13.65 -12.21 4.71
CA SER A 8 13.08 -10.94 5.21
C SER A 8 12.39 -10.09 4.13
N ARG A 9 12.97 -9.97 2.92
CA ARG A 9 12.37 -9.17 1.83
C ARG A 9 11.09 -9.78 1.26
N ARG A 10 11.08 -11.10 1.05
CA ARG A 10 9.89 -11.80 0.53
C ARG A 10 8.76 -11.82 1.55
N ARG A 11 9.07 -12.08 2.82
CA ARG A 11 8.09 -12.01 3.92
C ARG A 11 7.52 -10.59 4.09
N SER A 12 8.35 -9.56 3.95
CA SER A 12 7.89 -8.16 4.04
C SER A 12 6.95 -7.78 2.89
N LEU A 13 7.24 -8.23 1.66
CA LEU A 13 6.34 -8.02 0.51
C LEU A 13 5.01 -8.75 0.71
N LEU A 14 5.04 -10.02 1.12
CA LEU A 14 3.83 -10.78 1.41
C LEU A 14 3.01 -10.13 2.52
N LYS A 15 3.65 -9.68 3.61
CA LYS A 15 2.98 -8.97 4.70
C LYS A 15 2.35 -7.66 4.23
N ALA A 16 3.03 -6.90 3.38
CA ALA A 16 2.52 -5.65 2.81
C ALA A 16 1.31 -5.89 1.88
N VAL A 17 1.35 -6.94 1.06
CA VAL A 17 0.23 -7.33 0.21
C VAL A 17 -0.96 -7.80 1.04
N SER A 18 -0.74 -8.69 2.02
CA SER A 18 -1.80 -9.14 2.94
C SER A 18 -2.45 -7.99 3.69
N TRP A 19 -1.64 -7.03 4.18
CA TRP A 19 -2.16 -5.83 4.83
C TRP A 19 -2.99 -4.97 3.89
N ARG A 20 -2.58 -4.83 2.63
CA ARG A 20 -3.35 -4.07 1.63
C ARG A 20 -4.69 -4.72 1.31
N VAL A 21 -4.73 -6.04 1.14
CA VAL A 21 -5.97 -6.79 0.89
C VAL A 21 -6.93 -6.66 2.07
N LEU A 22 -6.41 -6.80 3.30
CA LEU A 22 -7.20 -6.59 4.52
C LEU A 22 -7.76 -5.16 4.58
N ALA A 23 -6.92 -4.15 4.38
CA ALA A 23 -7.34 -2.76 4.44
C ALA A 23 -8.45 -2.44 3.42
N THR A 24 -8.31 -2.87 2.16
CA THR A 24 -9.33 -2.65 1.12
C THR A 24 -10.62 -3.40 1.45
N ALA A 25 -10.51 -4.65 1.95
CA ALA A 25 -11.67 -5.45 2.32
C ALA A 25 -12.42 -4.83 3.49
N THR A 26 -11.71 -4.33 4.50
CA THR A 26 -12.30 -3.63 5.65
C THR A 26 -13.05 -2.39 5.21
N THR A 27 -12.51 -1.56 4.31
CA THR A 27 -13.23 -0.38 3.82
C THR A 27 -14.51 -0.74 3.05
N ILE A 28 -14.45 -1.77 2.19
CA ILE A 28 -15.62 -2.26 1.47
C ILE A 28 -16.67 -2.79 2.47
N LEU A 29 -16.26 -3.53 3.49
CA LEU A 29 -17.14 -4.05 4.54
C LEU A 29 -17.76 -2.93 5.38
N ILE A 30 -16.99 -1.90 5.76
CA ILE A 30 -17.49 -0.74 6.49
C ILE A 30 -18.50 0.02 5.63
N ALA A 31 -18.16 0.30 4.37
CA ALA A 31 -19.05 0.98 3.44
C ALA A 31 -20.36 0.19 3.24
N TRP A 32 -20.26 -1.13 3.07
CA TRP A 32 -21.44 -2.00 2.99
C TRP A 32 -22.25 -2.01 4.29
N ALA A 33 -21.60 -2.06 5.45
CA ALA A 33 -22.30 -2.06 6.74
C ALA A 33 -23.08 -0.75 6.99
N VAL A 34 -22.54 0.38 6.54
CA VAL A 34 -23.16 1.71 6.67
C VAL A 34 -24.33 1.89 5.71
N TYR A 35 -24.13 1.61 4.43
CA TYR A 35 -25.13 1.90 3.40
C TYR A 35 -26.11 0.74 3.16
N ARG A 36 -25.77 -0.49 3.55
CA ARG A 36 -26.47 -1.75 3.24
C ARG A 36 -26.79 -1.96 1.75
N ASP A 37 -26.10 -1.24 0.88
CA ASP A 37 -26.19 -1.32 -0.57
C ASP A 37 -24.78 -1.52 -1.16
N ILE A 38 -24.67 -2.43 -2.12
CA ILE A 38 -23.43 -2.79 -2.80
C ILE A 38 -22.93 -1.67 -3.72
N LYS A 39 -23.81 -0.84 -4.28
CA LYS A 39 -23.45 0.22 -5.24
C LYS A 39 -22.53 1.29 -4.62
N PRO A 40 -22.88 1.95 -3.49
CA PRO A 40 -21.98 2.90 -2.85
C PRO A 40 -20.73 2.23 -2.27
N ALA A 41 -20.83 0.98 -1.77
CA ALA A 41 -19.68 0.25 -1.26
C ALA A 41 -18.61 -0.01 -2.34
N LEU A 42 -19.04 -0.37 -3.56
CA LEU A 42 -18.14 -0.55 -4.70
C LEU A 42 -17.52 0.78 -5.15
N ALA A 43 -18.29 1.87 -5.15
CA ALA A 43 -17.80 3.20 -5.49
C ALA A 43 -16.74 3.68 -4.48
N ILE A 44 -16.97 3.48 -3.18
CA ILE A 44 -16.01 3.82 -2.12
C ILE A 44 -14.73 2.98 -2.26
N GLY A 45 -14.86 1.67 -2.47
CA GLY A 45 -13.71 0.79 -2.71
C GLY A 45 -12.90 1.22 -3.95
N GLY A 46 -13.56 1.61 -5.04
CA GLY A 46 -12.92 2.12 -6.25
C GLY A 46 -12.19 3.45 -6.06
N ILE A 47 -12.82 4.41 -5.36
CA ILE A 47 -12.21 5.69 -5.01
C ILE A 47 -11.00 5.47 -4.10
N GLU A 48 -11.11 4.57 -3.11
CA GLU A 48 -10.00 4.25 -2.21
C GLU A 48 -8.79 3.69 -2.98
N PHE A 49 -9.05 2.78 -3.93
CA PHE A 49 -8.02 2.22 -4.79
C PHE A 49 -7.31 3.31 -5.60
N LEU A 50 -8.08 4.20 -6.25
CA LEU A 50 -7.53 5.29 -7.05
C LEU A 50 -6.76 6.30 -6.19
N ALA A 51 -7.27 6.64 -5.01
CA ALA A 51 -6.61 7.52 -4.06
C ALA A 51 -5.26 6.94 -3.60
N LYS A 52 -5.21 5.64 -3.26
CA LYS A 52 -3.95 4.96 -2.93
C LYS A 52 -2.96 4.97 -4.08
N PHE A 53 -3.42 4.80 -5.31
CA PHE A 53 -2.56 4.87 -6.49
C PHE A 53 -1.93 6.27 -6.65
N ILE A 54 -2.75 7.33 -6.54
CA ILE A 54 -2.27 8.72 -6.63
C ILE A 54 -1.29 9.02 -5.50
N VAL A 55 -1.62 8.67 -4.25
CA VAL A 55 -0.74 8.88 -3.09
C VAL A 55 0.58 8.12 -3.26
N TYR A 56 0.55 6.87 -3.75
CA TYR A 56 1.76 6.10 -4.02
C TYR A 56 2.63 6.76 -5.10
N TYR A 57 2.02 7.23 -6.20
CA TYR A 57 2.73 7.92 -7.25
C TYR A 57 3.40 9.21 -6.74
N LEU A 58 2.67 10.01 -5.95
CA LEU A 58 3.21 11.21 -5.33
C LEU A 58 4.32 10.89 -4.32
N HIS A 59 4.16 9.82 -3.53
CA HIS A 59 5.18 9.36 -2.59
C HIS A 59 6.47 8.96 -3.31
N GLU A 60 6.38 8.16 -4.38
CA GLU A 60 7.54 7.82 -5.21
C GLU A 60 8.17 9.07 -5.83
N ARG A 61 7.36 10.01 -6.33
CA ARG A 61 7.86 11.28 -6.89
C ARG A 61 8.55 12.14 -5.84
N ALA A 62 8.03 12.21 -4.62
CA ALA A 62 8.64 12.92 -3.50
C ALA A 62 9.99 12.27 -3.11
N TRP A 63 10.08 10.94 -3.13
CA TRP A 63 11.35 10.22 -2.91
C TRP A 63 12.39 10.45 -4.00
N GLN A 64 11.97 10.68 -5.25
CA GLN A 64 12.89 11.06 -6.33
C GLN A 64 13.39 12.51 -6.18
N ILE A 65 12.60 13.37 -5.54
CA ILE A 65 12.97 14.77 -5.27
C ILE A 65 13.94 14.86 -4.09
N PHE A 66 13.85 13.96 -3.11
CA PHE A 66 14.83 13.89 -2.03
C PHE A 66 16.17 13.39 -2.58
N PRO A 67 17.21 14.23 -2.69
CA PRO A 67 18.51 13.77 -3.15
C PRO A 67 19.02 12.74 -2.15
N ARG A 68 19.22 11.49 -2.59
CA ARG A 68 20.07 10.57 -1.83
C ARG A 68 21.47 11.17 -1.89
N SER A 69 21.86 11.85 -0.82
CA SER A 69 23.23 12.32 -0.62
C SER A 69 24.17 11.14 -0.95
N PRO A 70 25.12 11.28 -1.89
CA PRO A 70 26.10 10.25 -2.11
C PRO A 70 26.94 10.19 -0.84
N ALA A 71 26.81 9.09 -0.09
CA ALA A 71 27.86 8.70 0.84
C ALA A 71 29.05 8.25 0.00
N ALA A 72 29.81 9.22 -0.52
CA ALA A 72 31.25 9.07 -0.53
C ALA A 72 31.64 8.78 0.93
N HIS A 73 32.43 7.75 1.17
CA HIS A 73 33.74 7.85 1.82
C HIS A 73 34.38 6.46 1.69
N SER A 74 35.43 6.47 0.86
CA SER A 74 36.57 5.55 0.79
C SER A 74 37.28 5.38 2.12
#